data_AF-A0A3D5CID1-F1
#
_entry.id   AF-A0A3D5CID1-F1
#
_cell.length_a   1.000
_cell.length_b   1.000
_cell.length_c   1.000
_cell.angle_alpha   90.00
_cell.angle_beta   90.00
_cell.angle_gamma   90.00
#
_symmetry.space_group_name_H-M   'P 1'
#
loop_
_entity.id
_entity.type
_entity.pdbx_description
1 polymer ?
#
loop_
_entity_poly.entity_id
_entity_poly.type
_entity_poly.pdbx_seq_one_letter_code
_entity_poly.pdbx_strand_id
1 'polypeptide(L)' 'RPQQVIEYDRDALAEVSDAIVALATAEVLPAHGEAVRARFTA' A
#
# COMPACT_ATOMS: atom_id res chain seq x y z
N ARG A 1 19.02 15.48 10.67
CA ARG A 1 18.20 14.33 11.10
C ARG A 1 18.10 13.39 9.89
N PRO A 2 18.37 12.08 10.03
CA PRO A 2 18.28 11.15 8.90
C PRO A 2 16.83 11.02 8.41
N GLN A 3 16.66 10.77 7.11
CA GLN A 3 15.37 10.56 6.43
C GLN A 3 15.45 9.31 5.58
N GLN A 4 14.39 8.52 5.55
CA GLN A 4 14.23 7.41 4.60
C GLN A 4 13.28 7.85 3.50
N VAL A 5 13.69 7.64 2.25
CA VAL A 5 12.87 7.89 1.07
C VAL A 5 12.60 6.55 0.40
N ILE A 6 11.32 6.28 0.12
CA ILE A 6 10.86 5.08 -0.57
C ILE A 6 9.97 5.55 -1.71
N GLU A 7 10.29 5.15 -2.93
CA GLU A 7 9.51 5.42 -4.13
C GLU A 7 9.16 4.08 -4.77
N TYR A 8 7.87 3.87 -5.05
CA TYR A 8 7.40 2.75 -5.86
C TYR A 8 6.89 3.33 -7.17
N ASP A 9 7.31 2.74 -8.28
CA ASP A 9 6.53 2.86 -9.49
C ASP A 9 5.25 1.99 -9.37
N ARG A 10 4.43 2.01 -10.42
CA ARG A 10 3.15 1.31 -10.41
C ARG A 10 3.31 -0.20 -10.28
N ASP A 11 4.30 -0.79 -10.95
CA ASP A 11 4.50 -2.24 -10.97
C ASP A 11 5.07 -2.72 -9.64
N ALA A 12 6.04 -1.99 -9.09
CA ALA A 12 6.61 -2.25 -7.77
C ALA A 12 5.55 -2.13 -6.66
N LEU A 13 4.63 -1.15 -6.74
CA LEU A 13 3.53 -1.06 -5.78
C LEU A 13 2.53 -2.23 -5.94
N ALA A 14 2.33 -2.71 -7.16
CA ALA A 14 1.43 -3.83 -7.43
C ALA A 14 1.94 -5.12 -6.77
N GLU A 15 3.25 -5.37 -6.79
CA GLU A 15 3.87 -6.56 -6.18
C GLU A 15 3.57 -6.70 -4.68
N VAL A 16 3.41 -5.58 -3.96
CA VAL A 16 3.17 -5.56 -2.50
C VAL A 16 1.73 -5.25 -2.11
N SER A 17 0.87 -4.86 -3.07
CA SER A 17 -0.48 -4.36 -2.80
C SER A 17 -1.34 -5.34 -1.99
N ASP A 18 -1.34 -6.62 -2.38
CA ASP A 18 -2.15 -7.65 -1.72
C ASP A 18 -1.69 -7.91 -0.28
N ALA A 19 -0.38 -7.87 -0.04
CA ALA A 19 0.18 -8.03 1.31
C ALA A 19 -0.20 -6.85 2.21
N ILE A 20 -0.14 -5.61 1.70
CA ILE A 20 -0.54 -4.42 2.46
C ILE A 20 -2.03 -4.49 2.81
N VAL A 21 -2.88 -4.89 1.86
CA VAL A 21 -4.31 -5.05 2.06
C VAL A 21 -4.62 -6.14 3.09
N ALA A 22 -3.92 -7.27 3.02
CA ALA A 22 -4.08 -8.37 3.98
C ALA A 22 -3.73 -7.91 5.40
N LEU A 23 -2.61 -7.18 5.55
CA LEU A 23 -2.19 -6.62 6.83
C LEU A 23 -3.20 -5.60 7.36
N ALA A 24 -3.61 -4.66 6.53
CA ALA A 24 -4.62 -3.65 6.89
C ALA A 24 -5.94 -4.28 7.35
N THR A 25 -6.34 -5.41 6.74
CA THR A 25 -7.53 -6.16 7.16
C THR A 25 -7.32 -6.85 8.51
N ALA A 26 -6.17 -7.51 8.69
CA ALA A 26 -5.83 -8.20 9.93
C ALA A 26 -5.73 -7.24 11.13
N GLU A 27 -5.27 -6.01 10.88
CA GLU A 27 -5.12 -4.96 11.90
C GLU A 27 -6.38 -4.10 12.10
N VAL A 28 -7.48 -4.40 11.40
CA VAL A 28 -8.74 -3.63 11.48
C VAL A 28 -8.54 -2.15 11.07
N LEU A 29 -7.70 -1.94 10.05
CA LEU A 29 -7.35 -0.64 9.48
C LEU A 29 -7.75 -0.52 8.00
N PRO A 30 -9.04 -0.71 7.64
CA PRO A 30 -9.47 -0.88 6.24
C PRO A 30 -9.10 0.29 5.33
N ALA A 31 -9.15 1.52 5.84
CA ALA A 31 -8.78 2.73 5.09
C ALA A 31 -7.35 2.70 4.51
N HIS A 32 -6.42 1.98 5.16
CA HIS A 32 -5.05 1.84 4.67
C HIS A 32 -5.00 0.94 3.41
N GLY A 33 -5.71 -0.19 3.44
CA GLY A 33 -5.84 -1.06 2.27
C GLY A 33 -6.62 -0.41 1.13
N GLU A 34 -7.68 0.34 1.46
CA GLU A 34 -8.45 1.13 0.49
C GLU A 34 -7.59 2.18 -0.21
N ALA A 35 -6.71 2.87 0.53
CA ALA A 35 -5.79 3.84 -0.05
C ALA A 35 -4.87 3.19 -1.09
N VAL A 36 -4.38 1.98 -0.85
CA VAL A 36 -3.56 1.25 -1.85
C VAL A 36 -4.40 0.87 -3.06
N ARG A 37 -5.58 0.25 -2.86
CA ARG A 37 -6.47 -0.15 -3.96
C ARG A 37 -6.86 1.01 -4.87
N ALA A 38 -7.14 2.19 -4.30
CA ALA A 38 -7.53 3.38 -5.04
C ALA A 38 -6.48 3.84 -6.08
N ARG A 39 -5.20 3.44 -5.91
CA ARG A 39 -4.12 3.77 -6.85
C ARG A 39 -4.15 2.94 -8.14
N PHE A 40 -4.96 1.88 -8.19
CA PHE A 40 -5.09 0.99 -9.35
C PHE A 40 -6.42 1.13 -10.09
N THR A 41 -7.38 1.88 -9.54
CA THR A 41 -8.73 2.08 -10.12
C THR A 41 -8.92 3.43 -10.81
N ALA A 42 -7.89 4.29 -10.79
CA ALA A 42 -7.88 5.57 -11.49
C ALA A 42 -7.44 5.43 -12.96
#